data_AF-A0A258K6N2-F1
#
_entry.id   AF-A0A258K6N2-F1
#
_cell.length_a   1.000
_cell.length_b   1.000
_cell.length_c   1.000
_cell.angle_alpha   90.00
_cell.angle_beta   90.00
_cell.angle_gamma   90.00
#
_symmetry.space_group_name_H-M   'P 1'
#
loop_
_entity.id
_entity.type
_entity.pdbx_description
1 polymer ?
#
loop_
_entity_poly.entity_id
_entity_poly.type
_entity_poly.pdbx_seq_one_letter_code
_entity_poly.pdbx_strand_id
1 'polypeptide(L)' 'MSDLFIILTAEIAAAVRGPTGPGAALVPLRLADGVTYVLPEAVLGDFDHESRHGTLQALPIRSVNAGEWMPGDPDGQ' A
#
# COMPACT_ATOMS: atom_id res chain seq x y z
N MET A 1 12.61 4.61 12.07
CA MET A 1 11.15 4.84 12.14
C MET A 1 10.52 3.68 11.39
N SER A 2 9.48 3.08 11.97
CA SER A 2 8.79 1.94 11.38
C SER A 2 7.47 2.43 10.81
N ASP A 3 7.43 2.66 9.50
CA ASP A 3 6.18 3.02 8.83
C ASP A 3 5.29 1.76 8.73
N LEU A 4 4.04 1.90 9.16
CA LEU A 4 3.04 0.84 9.07
C LEU A 4 2.45 0.84 7.66
N PHE A 5 2.44 -0.35 7.06
CA PHE A 5 1.87 -0.55 5.75
C PHE A 5 0.80 -1.64 5.78
N ILE A 6 -0.26 -1.40 5.05
CA ILE A 6 -1.28 -2.38 4.71
C ILE A 6 -0.66 -3.35 3.71
N ILE A 7 -0.75 -4.65 3.99
CA ILE A 7 -0.21 -5.69 3.13
C ILE A 7 -1.31 -6.19 2.19
N LEU A 8 -1.02 -6.15 0.90
CA LEU A 8 -1.92 -6.55 -0.17
C LEU A 8 -1.33 -7.71 -0.95
N THR A 9 -2.19 -8.63 -1.38
CA THR A 9 -1.84 -9.62 -2.40
C THR A 9 -1.85 -8.95 -3.77
N ALA A 10 -1.23 -9.58 -4.77
CA ALA A 10 -1.24 -9.09 -6.15
C ALA A 10 -2.66 -8.85 -6.69
N GLU A 11 -3.62 -9.70 -6.33
CA GLU A 11 -5.02 -9.57 -6.76
C GLU A 11 -5.68 -8.33 -6.16
N ILE A 12 -5.52 -8.12 -4.85
CA ILE A 12 -6.10 -6.97 -4.17
C ILE A 12 -5.39 -5.70 -4.63
N ALA A 13 -4.06 -5.71 -4.74
CA ALA A 13 -3.30 -4.60 -5.27
C ALA A 13 -3.79 -4.19 -6.66
N ALA A 14 -4.05 -5.14 -7.56
CA ALA A 14 -4.63 -4.83 -8.86
C ALA A 14 -6.05 -4.27 -8.77
N ALA A 15 -6.89 -4.79 -7.87
CA ALA A 15 -8.26 -4.32 -7.66
C ALA A 15 -8.32 -2.91 -7.06
N VAL A 16 -7.40 -2.59 -6.15
CA VAL A 16 -7.28 -1.27 -5.50
C VAL A 16 -6.28 -0.36 -6.19
N ARG A 17 -5.76 -0.71 -7.36
CA ARG A 17 -4.87 0.17 -8.12
C ARG A 17 -5.68 1.16 -8.93
N GLY A 18 -5.21 2.41 -8.98
CA GLY A 18 -5.79 3.45 -9.82
C GLY A 18 -6.64 4.46 -9.04
N PRO A 19 -7.38 5.32 -9.74
CA PRO A 19 -8.05 6.47 -9.14
C PRO A 19 -9.13 6.03 -8.14
N THR A 20 -9.14 6.66 -6.98
CA THR A 20 -10.22 6.56 -5.96
C THR A 20 -11.04 7.84 -5.90
N GLY A 21 -10.45 8.96 -6.29
CA GLY A 21 -11.04 10.29 -6.26
C GLY A 21 -10.40 11.22 -7.30
N PRO A 22 -10.91 12.44 -7.45
CA PRO A 22 -10.37 13.43 -8.38
C PRO A 22 -8.96 13.87 -7.97
N GLY A 23 -7.94 13.29 -8.59
CA GLY A 23 -6.53 13.55 -8.29
C GLY A 23 -5.92 12.62 -7.23
N ALA A 24 -6.72 11.75 -6.63
CA ALA A 24 -6.28 10.72 -5.69
C ALA A 24 -6.25 9.35 -6.36
N ALA A 25 -5.06 8.75 -6.45
CA ALA A 25 -4.87 7.42 -7.00
C ALA A 25 -4.04 6.57 -6.05
N LEU A 26 -4.52 5.36 -5.76
CA LEU A 26 -3.73 4.40 -5.01
C LEU A 26 -2.71 3.73 -5.93
N VAL A 27 -1.47 3.76 -5.49
CA VAL A 27 -0.33 3.12 -6.16
C VAL A 27 0.30 2.15 -5.18
N PRO A 28 -0.14 0.87 -5.17
CA PRO A 28 0.48 -0.14 -4.33
C PRO A 28 1.95 -0.32 -4.71
N LEU A 29 2.84 -0.27 -3.73
CA LEU A 29 4.27 -0.49 -3.92
C LEU A 29 4.56 -1.99 -3.81
N ARG A 30 5.40 -2.51 -4.70
CA ARG A 30 5.76 -3.94 -4.70
C ARG A 30 6.96 -4.18 -3.81
N LEU A 31 6.94 -5.23 -2.99
CA LEU A 31 8.08 -5.64 -2.17
C LEU A 31 9.10 -6.46 -2.96
N ALA A 32 10.29 -6.65 -2.38
CA ALA A 32 11.40 -7.45 -2.92
C ALA A 32 11.01 -8.91 -3.19
N ASP A 33 10.07 -9.44 -2.42
CA ASP A 33 9.49 -10.78 -2.58
C ASP A 33 8.72 -10.97 -3.90
N GLY A 34 8.34 -9.87 -4.57
CA GLY A 34 7.81 -9.88 -5.92
C GLY A 34 6.33 -10.25 -6.05
N VAL A 35 5.72 -10.85 -5.02
CA VAL A 35 4.29 -11.21 -5.00
C VAL A 35 3.47 -10.39 -4.00
N THR A 36 4.14 -9.71 -3.07
CA THR A 36 3.52 -8.89 -2.03
C THR A 36 3.55 -7.42 -2.40
N TYR A 37 2.44 -6.72 -2.14
CA TYR A 37 2.29 -5.29 -2.35
C TYR A 37 1.94 -4.60 -1.04
N VAL A 38 2.24 -3.32 -0.94
CA VAL A 38 2.03 -2.53 0.27
C VAL A 38 1.45 -1.15 -0.05
N LEU A 39 0.60 -0.66 0.85
CA LEU A 39 0.11 0.72 0.85
C LEU A 39 0.35 1.33 2.23
N PRO A 40 0.69 2.62 2.33
CA PRO A 40 0.85 3.27 3.62
C PRO A 40 -0.48 3.28 4.37
N GLU A 41 -0.46 3.03 5.68
CA GLU A 41 -1.67 3.03 6.52
C GLU A 41 -2.41 4.39 6.47
N ALA A 42 -1.69 5.48 6.20
CA ALA A 42 -2.22 6.83 6.04
C ALA A 42 -3.42 6.92 5.07
N VAL A 43 -3.50 6.02 4.07
CA VAL A 43 -4.64 5.98 3.14
C VAL A 43 -5.97 5.65 3.82
N LEU A 44 -5.95 4.98 4.98
CA LEU A 44 -7.16 4.72 5.79
C LEU A 44 -7.68 5.98 6.48
N GLY A 45 -6.83 6.98 6.69
CA GLY A 45 -7.22 8.29 7.22
C GLY A 45 -7.63 9.28 6.13
N ASP A 46 -7.42 8.94 4.86
CA ASP A 46 -7.67 9.84 3.74
C ASP A 46 -9.10 9.71 3.21
N PHE A 47 -9.83 10.82 3.18
CA PHE A 47 -11.20 10.87 2.72
C PHE A 47 -11.35 10.52 1.23
N ASP A 48 -10.35 10.86 0.40
CA ASP A 48 -10.37 10.52 -1.03
C ASP A 48 -10.25 9.01 -1.30
N HIS A 49 -9.88 8.22 -0.29
CA HIS A 49 -9.77 6.77 -0.36
C HIS A 49 -10.91 6.04 0.38
N GLU A 50 -11.92 6.76 0.89
CA GLU A 50 -13.02 6.19 1.71
C GLU A 50 -13.72 5.00 1.02
N SER A 51 -13.91 5.10 -0.30
CA SER A 51 -14.50 4.02 -1.13
C SER A 51 -13.72 2.70 -1.08
N ARG A 52 -12.43 2.73 -0.71
CA ARG A 52 -11.55 1.56 -0.59
C ARG A 52 -11.22 1.20 0.85
N HIS A 53 -11.55 2.05 1.83
CA HIS A 53 -11.32 1.78 3.25
C HIS A 53 -11.92 0.46 3.70
N GLY A 54 -13.14 0.12 3.28
CA GLY A 54 -13.77 -1.15 3.66
C GLY A 54 -12.95 -2.38 3.28
N THR A 55 -12.32 -2.37 2.09
CA THR A 55 -11.42 -3.45 1.67
C THR A 55 -10.08 -3.38 2.40
N LEU A 56 -9.50 -2.18 2.55
CA LEU A 56 -8.18 -1.99 3.14
C LEU A 56 -8.14 -2.26 4.65
N GLN A 57 -9.19 -1.92 5.39
CA GLN A 57 -9.32 -2.18 6.84
C GLN A 57 -9.41 -3.67 7.18
N ALA A 58 -9.83 -4.50 6.22
CA ALA A 58 -9.88 -5.95 6.40
C ALA A 58 -8.52 -6.63 6.21
N LEU A 59 -7.50 -5.89 5.77
CA LEU A 59 -6.18 -6.43 5.45
C LEU A 59 -5.21 -6.34 6.63
N PRO A 60 -4.23 -7.24 6.71
CA PRO A 60 -3.20 -7.17 7.73
C PRO A 60 -2.31 -5.94 7.52
N ILE A 61 -2.07 -5.20 8.60
CA ILE A 61 -1.16 -4.06 8.65
C ILE A 61 0.09 -4.49 9.41
N ARG A 62 1.27 -4.24 8.85
CA ARG A 62 2.55 -4.50 9.53
C ARG A 62 3.61 -3.48 9.15
N SER A 63 4.66 -3.40 9.96
CA SER A 63 5.87 -2.68 9.59
C SER A 63 6.58 -3.43 8.45
N VAL A 64 7.03 -2.68 7.45
CA VAL A 64 7.91 -3.16 6.38
C VAL A 64 9.32 -2.67 6.67
N ASN A 65 10.28 -3.57 6.75
CA ASN A 65 11.67 -3.19 7.00
C ASN A 65 12.36 -2.67 5.73
N ALA A 66 13.40 -1.85 5.88
CA ALA A 66 14.21 -1.33 4.78
C ALA A 66 14.69 -2.43 3.80
N GLY A 67 15.05 -3.61 4.32
CA GLY A 67 15.51 -4.74 3.51
C GLY A 67 14.43 -5.50 2.74
N GLU A 68 13.14 -5.20 2.97
CA GLU A 68 12.02 -5.83 2.24
C GLU A 68 11.62 -5.02 0.99
N TRP A 69 12.12 -3.81 0.84
CA TRP A 69 11.87 -2.98 -0.34
C TRP A 69 12.66 -3.45 -1.55
N MET A 70 12.11 -3.25 -2.74
CA MET A 70 12.83 -3.58 -3.98
C MET A 70 14.10 -2.73 -4.08
N PRO A 71 15.27 -3.33 -4.40
CA PRO A 71 16.51 -2.58 -4.60
C PRO A 71 16.35 -1.68 -5.83
N GLY A 72 16.15 -0.39 -5.61
CA GLY A 72 15.93 0.62 -6.66
C GLY A 72 14.72 1.53 -6.44
N ASP A 73 13.86 1.25 -5.46
CA ASP A 73 12.87 2.23 -4.99
C ASP A 73 13.59 3.29 -4.13
N PRO A 74 13.58 4.58 -4.53
CA PRO A 74 14.41 5.61 -3.92
C PRO A 74 13.97 6.05 -2.51
N ASP A 75 12.85 5.56 -1.98
CA ASP A 75 12.35 5.90 -0.63
C ASP A 75 12.75 4.87 0.45
N GLY A 76 13.80 4.09 0.19
CA GLY A 76 14.56 3.37 1.23
C GLY A 76 15.62 4.26 1.90
N GLN A 77 15.23 5.41 2.46
CA GLN A 77 16.12 6.30 3.24
C GLN A 77 15.78 6.26 4.73
#